data_AF-A0A8T3S7H8-F1
#
_entry.id   AF-A0A8T3S7H8-F1
#
_cell.length_a   1.000
_cell.length_b   1.000
_cell.length_c   1.000
_cell.angle_alpha   90.00
_cell.angle_beta   90.00
_cell.angle_gamma   90.00
#
_symmetry.space_group_name_H-M   'P 1'
#
loop_
_entity.id
_entity.type
_entity.pdbx_description
1 polymer ?
#
loop_
_entity_poly.entity_id
_entity_poly.type
_entity_poly.pdbx_seq_one_letter_code
_entity_poly.pdbx_strand_id
1 'polypeptide(L)'
;MSVRIGTPGKLADFFARAREFRRRYQGPEGLFWIRRVNHPVGAMLALPLLPTRVTPNAVTVAGLLVHLLGALIVALASPPASLLVMLAVLIIWQLAFSLDCADGQLARARGQASAFGAWFDQLVDVVSHAAVYT
;
A
#
# COMPACT_ATOMS: atom_id res chain seq x y z
N MET A 1 -13.79 -12.40 -40.40
CA MET A 1 -14.17 -13.04 -39.13
C MET A 1 -13.82 -12.07 -38.01
N SER A 2 -14.76 -11.20 -37.62
CA SER A 2 -14.55 -10.11 -36.66
C SER A 2 -14.80 -10.65 -35.25
N VAL A 3 -13.73 -10.80 -34.47
CA VAL A 3 -13.83 -11.13 -33.04
C VAL A 3 -14.32 -9.87 -32.33
N ARG A 4 -15.62 -9.82 -32.03
CA ARG A 4 -16.16 -8.84 -31.08
C ARG A 4 -15.65 -9.22 -29.70
N ILE A 5 -14.54 -8.60 -29.29
CA ILE A 5 -14.09 -8.63 -27.91
C ILE A 5 -15.14 -7.84 -27.13
N GLY A 6 -16.02 -8.55 -26.43
CA GLY A 6 -16.99 -7.94 -25.53
C GLY A 6 -16.27 -6.98 -24.59
N THR A 7 -16.85 -5.81 -24.41
CA THR A 7 -16.36 -4.76 -23.51
C THR A 7 -15.92 -5.42 -22.19
N PRO A 8 -14.63 -5.33 -21.80
CA PRO A 8 -14.20 -5.91 -20.54
C PRO A 8 -15.10 -5.34 -19.42
N GLY A 9 -15.65 -6.22 -18.57
CA GLY A 9 -16.50 -5.78 -17.46
C GLY A 9 -15.76 -4.75 -16.60
N LYS A 10 -16.50 -3.85 -15.94
CA LYS A 10 -15.94 -2.74 -15.15
C LYS A 10 -14.77 -3.15 -14.24
N LEU A 11 -14.82 -4.36 -13.68
CA LEU A 11 -13.77 -4.92 -12.84
C LEU A 11 -12.50 -5.31 -13.62
N ALA A 12 -12.63 -5.94 -14.79
CA ALA A 12 -11.49 -6.30 -15.63
C ALA A 12 -10.78 -5.06 -16.18
N ASP A 13 -11.56 -4.02 -16.52
CA ASP A 13 -11.05 -2.70 -16.89
C ASP A 13 -10.27 -2.05 -15.74
N PHE A 14 -10.83 -2.06 -14.51
CA PHE A 14 -10.14 -1.55 -13.34
C PHE A 14 -8.77 -2.22 -13.11
N PHE A 15 -8.70 -3.55 -13.16
CA PHE A 15 -7.44 -4.27 -13.00
C PHE A 15 -6.45 -3.98 -14.13
N ALA A 16 -6.91 -3.80 -15.37
CA ALA A 16 -6.05 -3.41 -16.48
C ALA A 16 -5.44 -2.02 -16.23
N ARG A 17 -6.26 -1.06 -15.81
CA ARG A 17 -5.83 0.30 -15.46
C ARG A 17 -4.88 0.32 -14.26
N ALA A 18 -5.14 -0.47 -13.22
CA ALA A 18 -4.26 -0.58 -12.06
C ALA A 18 -2.89 -1.17 -12.44
N ARG A 19 -2.85 -2.17 -13.33
CA ARG A 19 -1.58 -2.73 -13.85
C ARG A 19 -0.80 -1.70 -14.66
N GLU A 20 -1.46 -0.93 -15.51
CA GLU A 20 -0.82 0.14 -16.28
C GLU A 20 -0.29 1.25 -15.37
N PHE A 21 -1.12 1.69 -14.41
CA PHE A 21 -0.76 2.67 -13.40
C PHE A 21 0.49 2.24 -12.63
N ARG A 22 0.51 1.00 -12.12
CA ARG A 22 1.68 0.40 -11.48
C ARG A 22 2.90 0.46 -12.39
N ARG A 23 2.79 0.02 -13.64
CA ARG A 23 3.93 0.00 -14.57
C ARG A 23 4.55 1.38 -14.76
N ARG A 24 3.73 2.43 -14.77
CA ARG A 24 4.16 3.82 -14.99
C ARG A 24 4.73 4.48 -13.73
N TYR A 25 4.19 4.14 -12.56
CA TYR A 25 4.48 4.87 -11.33
C TYR A 25 5.06 3.99 -10.20
N GLN A 26 5.44 2.74 -10.46
CA GLN A 26 6.20 1.94 -9.48
C GLN A 26 7.62 2.50 -9.28
N GLY A 27 8.16 2.33 -8.07
CA GLY A 27 9.55 2.65 -7.79
C GLY A 27 10.51 1.66 -8.47
N PRO A 28 11.78 2.04 -8.68
CA PRO A 28 12.79 1.15 -9.28
C PRO A 28 13.21 0.02 -8.32
N GLU A 29 13.18 0.28 -7.01
CA GLU A 29 13.70 -0.60 -5.97
C GLU A 29 12.62 -1.55 -5.40
N GLY A 30 13.01 -2.75 -5.01
CA GLY A 30 12.15 -3.66 -4.26
C GLY A 30 12.42 -5.14 -4.53
N LEU A 31 12.42 -5.94 -3.46
CA LEU A 31 12.50 -7.40 -3.50
C LEU A 31 11.32 -8.01 -4.27
N PHE A 32 11.44 -9.30 -4.61
CA PHE A 32 10.40 -10.04 -5.35
C PHE A 32 8.99 -9.84 -4.77
N TRP A 33 8.83 -9.95 -3.45
CA TRP A 33 7.52 -9.82 -2.79
C TRP A 33 6.91 -8.43 -2.96
N ILE A 34 7.71 -7.37 -2.83
CA ILE A 34 7.29 -5.98 -3.04
C ILE A 34 6.76 -5.80 -4.46
N ARG A 35 7.54 -6.27 -5.45
CA ARG A 35 7.19 -6.13 -6.87
C ARG A 35 5.94 -6.94 -7.25
N ARG A 36 5.77 -8.12 -6.68
CA ARG A 36 4.69 -9.05 -7.05
C ARG A 36 3.39 -8.85 -6.26
N VAL A 37 3.46 -8.34 -5.03
CA VAL A 37 2.30 -8.22 -4.14
C VAL A 37 2.03 -6.77 -3.77
N ASN A 38 2.97 -6.11 -3.11
CA ASN A 38 2.75 -4.76 -2.58
C ASN A 38 2.53 -3.71 -3.66
N HIS A 39 3.33 -3.69 -4.73
CA HIS A 39 3.13 -2.74 -5.82
C HIS A 39 1.79 -2.90 -6.56
N PRO A 40 1.33 -4.13 -6.93
CA PRO A 40 -0.02 -4.27 -7.49
C PRO A 40 -1.13 -3.88 -6.53
N VAL A 41 -1.06 -4.27 -5.26
CA VAL A 41 -2.07 -3.85 -4.26
C VAL A 41 -2.04 -2.34 -4.07
N GLY A 42 -0.86 -1.76 -3.89
CA GLY A 42 -0.65 -0.32 -3.78
C GLY A 42 -1.20 0.46 -4.98
N ALA A 43 -1.08 -0.08 -6.20
CA ALA A 43 -1.65 0.55 -7.40
C ALA A 43 -3.18 0.50 -7.41
N MET A 44 -3.76 -0.60 -6.91
CA MET A 44 -5.21 -0.70 -6.73
C MET A 44 -5.73 0.26 -5.66
N LEU A 45 -4.93 0.57 -4.63
CA LEU A 45 -5.25 1.54 -3.59
C LEU A 45 -5.06 2.99 -4.06
N ALA A 46 -3.99 3.28 -4.82
CA ALA A 46 -3.65 4.62 -5.28
C ALA A 46 -4.52 5.09 -6.47
N LEU A 47 -4.87 4.19 -7.39
CA LEU A 47 -5.61 4.55 -8.61
C LEU A 47 -6.95 5.26 -8.33
N PRO A 48 -7.81 4.79 -7.40
CA PRO A 48 -9.04 5.49 -7.01
C PRO A 48 -8.81 6.82 -6.31
N LEU A 49 -7.63 7.03 -5.70
CA LEU A 49 -7.32 8.27 -4.99
C LEU A 49 -6.95 9.39 -5.95
N LEU A 50 -6.52 9.10 -7.19
CA LEU A 50 -6.13 10.10 -8.18
C LEU A 50 -7.10 11.29 -8.32
N PRO A 51 -8.42 11.09 -8.53
CA PRO A 51 -9.38 12.20 -8.65
C PRO A 51 -9.74 12.88 -7.32
N THR A 52 -9.24 12.40 -6.18
CA THR A 52 -9.57 12.94 -4.84
C THR A 52 -8.54 13.98 -4.38
N ARG A 53 -8.80 14.65 -3.25
CA ARG A 53 -7.85 15.59 -2.62
C ARG A 53 -6.87 14.93 -1.63
N VAL A 54 -6.95 13.62 -1.43
CA VAL A 54 -6.06 12.89 -0.50
C VAL A 54 -4.61 13.02 -0.95
N THR A 55 -3.71 13.51 -0.10
CA THR A 55 -2.29 13.73 -0.44
C THR A 55 -1.47 12.45 -0.25
N PRO A 56 -0.29 12.31 -0.89
CA PRO A 56 0.61 11.18 -0.65
C PRO A 56 0.94 11.02 0.84
N ASN A 57 1.33 12.11 1.51
CA ASN A 57 1.64 12.07 2.95
C ASN A 57 0.45 11.64 3.82
N ALA A 58 -0.79 11.92 3.39
CA ALA A 58 -1.98 11.41 4.09
C ALA A 58 -2.12 9.89 3.94
N VAL A 59 -1.70 9.32 2.80
CA VAL A 59 -1.63 7.87 2.59
C VAL A 59 -0.53 7.27 3.47
N THR A 60 0.64 7.91 3.58
CA THR A 60 1.72 7.51 4.51
C THR A 60 1.22 7.46 5.96
N VAL A 61 0.52 8.51 6.42
CA VAL A 61 -0.08 8.54 7.75
C VAL A 61 -1.14 7.46 7.93
N ALA A 62 -1.96 7.19 6.90
CA ALA A 62 -2.92 6.09 6.96
C ALA A 62 -2.21 4.72 7.10
N GLY A 63 -1.11 4.52 6.38
CA GLY A 63 -0.24 3.35 6.53
C GLY A 63 0.28 3.17 7.95
N LEU A 64 0.78 4.25 8.55
CA LEU A 64 1.21 4.27 9.96
C LEU A 64 0.09 3.84 10.91
N LEU A 65 -1.11 4.41 10.76
CA LEU A 65 -2.25 4.07 11.62
C LEU A 65 -2.64 2.59 11.50
N VAL A 66 -2.62 2.05 10.29
CA VAL A 66 -2.87 0.61 10.05
C VAL A 66 -1.77 -0.24 10.68
N HIS A 67 -0.51 0.19 10.60
CA HIS A 67 0.61 -0.51 11.23
C HIS A 67 0.48 -0.54 12.76
N LEU A 68 0.21 0.60 13.37
CA LEU A 68 0.01 0.76 14.82
C LEU A 68 -1.18 -0.05 15.32
N LEU A 69 -2.25 -0.20 14.53
CA LEU A 69 -3.36 -1.09 14.87
C LEU A 69 -2.89 -2.54 15.01
N GLY A 70 -2.04 -3.02 14.08
CA GLY A 70 -1.45 -4.36 14.18
C GLY A 70 -0.58 -4.51 15.42
N ALA A 71 0.27 -3.52 15.73
CA ALA A 71 1.10 -3.51 16.93
C ALA A 71 0.25 -3.53 18.22
N LEU A 72 -0.82 -2.74 18.27
CA LEU A 72 -1.76 -2.72 19.39
C LEU A 72 -2.45 -4.08 19.60
N ILE A 73 -2.87 -4.75 18.52
CA ILE A 73 -3.46 -6.09 18.60
C ILE A 73 -2.47 -7.09 19.19
N VAL A 74 -1.20 -7.03 18.78
CA VAL A 74 -0.14 -7.88 19.35
C VAL A 74 0.09 -7.58 20.82
N ALA A 75 0.18 -6.31 21.20
CA ALA A 75 0.40 -5.88 22.59
C ALA A 75 -0.74 -6.31 23.52
N LEU A 76 -1.98 -6.36 23.02
CA LEU A 76 -3.15 -6.79 23.79
C LEU A 76 -3.39 -8.31 23.77
N ALA A 77 -2.68 -9.07 22.94
CA ALA A 77 -2.86 -10.50 22.82
C ALA A 77 -2.15 -11.25 23.96
N SER A 78 -2.89 -12.08 24.70
CA SER A 78 -2.31 -12.97 25.71
C SER A 78 -1.43 -14.05 25.07
N PRO A 79 -0.18 -14.25 25.53
CA PRO A 79 0.65 -15.34 25.04
C PRO A 79 0.13 -16.74 25.49
N PRO A 80 0.16 -17.75 24.61
CA PRO A 80 0.41 -17.66 23.18
C PRO A 80 -0.81 -17.10 22.44
N ALA A 81 -0.58 -16.13 21.55
CA ALA A 81 -1.63 -15.62 20.68
C ALA A 81 -2.16 -16.74 19.77
N SER A 82 -3.47 -16.73 19.48
CA SER A 82 -4.05 -17.71 18.58
C SER A 82 -3.57 -17.51 17.13
N LEU A 83 -3.53 -18.59 16.34
CA LEU A 83 -3.18 -18.52 14.93
C LEU A 83 -4.03 -17.51 14.16
N LEU A 84 -5.32 -17.37 14.51
CA LEU A 84 -6.22 -16.42 13.88
C LEU A 84 -5.79 -14.97 14.14
N VAL A 85 -5.39 -14.64 15.37
CA VAL A 85 -4.89 -13.32 15.73
C VAL A 85 -3.60 -13.02 14.97
N MET A 86 -2.67 -13.98 14.92
CA MET A 86 -1.43 -13.83 14.16
C MET A 86 -1.67 -13.59 12.67
N LEU A 87 -2.60 -14.34 12.06
CA LEU A 87 -2.95 -14.18 10.65
C LEU A 87 -3.62 -12.81 10.38
N ALA A 88 -4.49 -12.36 11.28
CA ALA A 88 -5.11 -11.05 11.17
C ALA A 88 -4.06 -9.91 11.22
N VAL A 89 -3.13 -9.96 12.17
CA VAL A 89 -2.02 -8.99 12.28
C VAL A 89 -1.16 -9.00 11.01
N LEU A 90 -0.82 -10.19 10.50
CA LEU A 90 -0.05 -10.33 9.26
C LEU A 90 -0.75 -9.63 8.08
N ILE A 91 -2.06 -9.81 7.94
CA ILE A 91 -2.84 -9.17 6.88
C ILE A 91 -2.87 -7.64 7.06
N ILE A 92 -3.02 -7.17 8.30
CA ILE A 92 -3.03 -5.73 8.63
C ILE A 92 -1.69 -5.09 8.25
N TRP A 93 -0.56 -5.68 8.66
CA TRP A 93 0.76 -5.15 8.30
C TRP A 93 1.05 -5.27 6.80
N GLN A 94 0.57 -6.33 6.14
CA GLN A 94 0.66 -6.47 4.70
C GLN A 94 -0.13 -5.36 3.97
N LEU A 95 -1.26 -4.93 4.52
CA LEU A 95 -2.01 -3.78 4.02
C LEU A 95 -1.25 -2.47 4.26
N ALA A 96 -0.70 -2.25 5.46
CA ALA A 96 0.13 -1.07 5.76
C ALA A 96 1.29 -0.92 4.76
N PHE A 97 1.99 -2.03 4.46
CA PHE A 97 3.09 -2.02 3.51
C PHE A 97 2.65 -1.79 2.04
N SER A 98 1.40 -2.17 1.71
CA SER A 98 0.83 -1.83 0.41
C SER A 98 0.42 -0.35 0.31
N LEU A 99 0.08 0.29 1.43
CA LEU A 99 -0.21 1.73 1.50
C LEU A 99 1.04 2.58 1.35
N ASP A 100 2.17 2.15 1.94
CA ASP A 100 3.50 2.69 1.70
C ASP A 100 3.82 2.69 0.18
N CYS A 101 3.67 1.54 -0.48
CA CYS A 101 3.80 1.47 -1.94
C CYS A 101 2.82 2.40 -2.70
N ALA A 102 1.62 2.61 -2.16
CA ALA A 102 0.57 3.42 -2.78
C ALA A 102 0.90 4.93 -2.72
N ASP A 103 1.48 5.41 -1.62
CA ASP A 103 1.81 6.83 -1.46
C ASP A 103 2.85 7.29 -2.48
N GLY A 104 3.90 6.50 -2.71
CA GLY A 104 4.96 6.84 -3.64
C GLY A 104 4.45 6.78 -5.08
N GLN A 105 3.59 5.81 -5.39
CA GLN A 105 2.93 5.74 -6.68
C GLN A 105 2.00 6.95 -6.90
N LEU A 106 1.25 7.36 -5.89
CA LEU A 106 0.37 8.53 -5.94
C LEU A 106 1.18 9.83 -6.09
N ALA A 107 2.30 9.96 -5.38
CA ALA A 107 3.20 11.10 -5.45
C ALA A 107 3.79 11.25 -6.86
N ARG A 108 4.29 10.16 -7.45
CA ARG A 108 4.81 10.15 -8.82
C ARG A 108 3.72 10.44 -9.86
N ALA A 109 2.55 9.85 -9.69
CA ALA A 109 1.42 10.07 -10.59
C ALA A 109 0.93 11.53 -10.63
N ARG A 110 1.13 12.27 -9.54
CA ARG A 110 0.72 13.67 -9.41
C ARG A 110 1.85 14.67 -9.57
N GLY A 111 3.09 14.23 -9.77
CA GLY A 111 4.26 15.11 -9.75
C GLY A 111 4.49 15.77 -8.38
N GLN A 112 4.05 15.14 -7.30
CA GLN A 112 4.18 15.60 -5.91
C GLN A 112 5.33 14.91 -5.15
N ALA A 113 6.15 14.12 -5.83
CA ALA A 113 7.35 13.53 -5.23
C ALA A 113 8.30 14.64 -4.75
N SER A 114 8.74 14.56 -3.50
CA SER A 114 9.58 15.60 -2.87
C SER A 114 10.56 14.98 -1.87
N ALA A 115 11.65 15.70 -1.59
CA ALA A 115 12.64 15.28 -0.58
C ALA A 115 12.02 15.17 0.82
N PHE A 116 11.12 16.11 1.17
CA PHE A 116 10.38 16.05 2.44
C PHE A 116 9.50 14.80 2.52
N GLY A 117 8.76 14.48 1.44
CA GLY A 117 7.92 13.27 1.40
C GLY A 117 8.75 12.01 1.59
N ALA A 118 9.88 11.88 0.89
CA ALA A 118 10.77 10.73 1.03
C ALA A 118 11.43 10.62 2.42
N TRP A 119 11.72 11.74 3.07
CA TRP A 119 12.21 11.76 4.46
C TRP A 119 11.10 11.39 5.45
N PHE A 120 9.90 11.91 5.26
CA PHE A 120 8.75 11.64 6.10
C PHE A 120 8.34 10.17 6.06
N ASP A 121 8.36 9.58 4.87
CA ASP A 121 8.15 8.15 4.62
C ASP A 121 9.14 7.28 5.42
N GLN A 122 10.44 7.56 5.29
CA GLN A 122 11.48 6.88 6.08
C GLN A 122 11.30 7.04 7.60
N LEU A 123 10.89 8.23 8.06
CA LEU A 123 10.61 8.45 9.47
C LEU A 123 9.43 7.58 9.94
N VAL A 124 8.37 7.50 9.16
CA VAL A 124 7.19 6.68 9.45
C VAL A 124 7.55 5.19 9.49
N ASP A 125 8.42 4.71 8.61
CA ASP A 125 8.94 3.34 8.64
C ASP A 125 9.68 3.02 9.95
N VAL A 126 10.56 3.93 10.39
CA VAL A 126 11.30 3.78 11.65
C VAL A 126 10.35 3.74 12.84
N VAL A 127 9.36 4.63 12.88
CA VAL A 127 8.35 4.66 13.96
C VAL A 127 7.52 3.39 13.96
N SER A 128 7.10 2.92 12.78
CA SER A 128 6.32 1.69 12.62
C SER A 128 7.09 0.49 13.17
N HIS A 129 8.36 0.32 12.78
CA HIS A 129 9.19 -0.75 13.30
C HIS A 129 9.41 -0.64 14.81
N ALA A 130 9.69 0.56 15.34
CA ALA A 130 9.89 0.76 16.76
C ALA A 130 8.66 0.34 17.60
N ALA A 131 7.45 0.63 17.11
CA ALA A 131 6.20 0.30 17.81
C ALA A 131 5.93 -1.20 17.98
N VAL A 132 6.57 -2.06 17.19
CA VAL A 132 6.42 -3.53 17.31
C VAL A 132 7.34 -4.11 18.39
N TYR A 133 8.46 -3.46 18.68
CA TYR A 133 9.47 -3.96 19.62
C TYR A 133 9.33 -3.42 21.05
N THR A 134 8.33 -2.57 21.29
CA THR A 134 8.00 -2.00 22.61
C THR A 134 6.83 -2.74 23.24
#